data_AF-A0A947ASK5-F1
#
_entry.id   AF-A0A947ASK5-F1
#
_cell.length_a   1.000
_cell.length_b   1.000
_cell.length_c   1.000
_cell.angle_alpha   90.00
_cell.angle_beta   90.00
_cell.angle_gamma   90.00
#
_symmetry.space_group_name_H-M   'P 1'
#
loop_
_entity.id
_entity.type
_entity.pdbx_description
1 polymer ?
#
loop_
_entity_poly.entity_id
_entity_poly.type
_entity_poly.pdbx_seq_one_letter_code
_entity_poly.pdbx_strand_id
1 'polypeptide(L)'
;MHHKTKCTLPLVILLLFFTYSISVAAKTKETTVFEPVYVSNLLPSHAQTDGLLPGLDAFYYVEFFERDVRLLPKTESSQFRSFRGKPVEQLNHQFGKDKVFDSGTNRGVGIRLKGYLNFQVPGVYAMQALSNDGIVMSIAGSIVI
;
A
#
# COMPACT_ATOMS: atom_id res chain seq x y z
N MET A 1 2.49 -26.64 -77.98
CA MET A 1 1.77 -25.65 -77.13
C MET A 1 1.74 -26.21 -75.72
N HIS A 2 2.54 -25.61 -74.81
CA HIS A 2 2.06 -24.81 -73.67
C HIS A 2 1.36 -25.65 -72.59
N HIS A 3 1.69 -25.61 -71.31
CA HIS A 3 2.74 -24.95 -70.53
C HIS A 3 2.79 -25.71 -69.19
N LYS A 4 3.98 -26.03 -68.69
CA LYS A 4 4.17 -26.46 -67.29
C LYS A 4 4.07 -25.22 -66.40
N THR A 5 3.40 -25.31 -65.26
CA THR A 5 3.53 -24.33 -64.17
C THR A 5 3.69 -25.07 -62.85
N LYS A 6 4.95 -25.11 -62.39
CA LYS A 6 5.35 -25.55 -61.07
C LYS A 6 4.96 -24.45 -60.08
N CYS A 7 4.25 -24.82 -59.02
CA CYS A 7 3.97 -23.93 -57.89
C CYS A 7 5.23 -23.85 -57.02
N THR A 8 6.05 -22.83 -57.26
CA THR A 8 7.14 -22.44 -56.35
C THR A 8 6.62 -21.32 -55.46
N LEU A 9 6.29 -21.66 -54.22
CA LEU A 9 5.93 -20.70 -53.17
C LEU A 9 7.20 -19.93 -52.75
N PRO A 10 7.23 -18.59 -52.75
CA PRO A 10 8.44 -17.84 -52.46
C PRO A 10 8.71 -17.80 -50.94
N LEU A 11 9.87 -18.32 -50.55
CA LEU A 11 10.48 -18.33 -49.21
C LEU A 11 10.88 -16.93 -48.69
N VAL A 12 10.23 -15.85 -49.14
CA VAL A 12 10.68 -14.46 -48.90
C VAL A 12 9.82 -13.72 -47.87
N ILE A 13 8.66 -14.25 -47.49
CA ILE A 13 7.76 -13.57 -46.52
C ILE A 13 8.12 -13.87 -45.04
N LEU A 14 8.98 -14.87 -44.78
CA LEU A 14 9.35 -15.23 -43.40
C LEU A 14 10.42 -14.30 -42.79
N LEU A 15 11.11 -13.48 -43.58
CA LEU A 15 12.21 -12.63 -43.12
C LEU A 15 11.80 -11.18 -42.79
N LEU A 16 10.60 -10.75 -43.15
CA LEU A 16 10.10 -9.40 -42.84
C LEU A 16 9.37 -9.27 -41.50
N PHE A 17 9.08 -10.39 -40.82
CA PHE A 17 8.49 -10.37 -39.47
C PHE A 17 9.53 -10.42 -38.35
N PHE A 18 10.81 -10.69 -38.64
CA PHE A 18 11.83 -10.80 -37.60
C PHE A 18 12.48 -9.47 -37.20
N THR A 19 12.32 -8.39 -37.98
CA THR A 19 12.90 -7.08 -37.64
C THR A 19 11.96 -6.16 -36.87
N TYR A 20 10.68 -6.54 -36.70
CA TYR A 20 9.72 -5.74 -35.90
C TYR A 20 9.67 -6.13 -34.41
N SER A 21 10.59 -6.97 -33.94
CA SER A 21 10.53 -7.53 -32.57
C SER A 21 11.59 -6.99 -31.59
N ILE A 22 12.33 -5.92 -31.91
CA ILE A 22 13.44 -5.45 -31.03
C ILE A 22 13.18 -4.12 -30.31
N SER A 23 12.07 -3.41 -30.57
CA SER A 23 11.84 -2.09 -29.94
C SER A 23 10.88 -2.03 -28.75
N VAL A 24 10.40 -3.16 -28.21
CA VAL A 24 9.47 -3.16 -27.04
C VAL A 24 9.97 -4.05 -25.92
N ALA A 25 11.22 -3.91 -25.49
CA ALA A 25 11.74 -4.64 -24.32
C ALA A 25 12.78 -3.86 -23.51
N ALA A 26 12.71 -2.53 -23.51
CA ALA A 26 13.50 -1.71 -22.59
C ALA A 26 12.68 -0.50 -22.11
N LYS A 27 11.53 -0.76 -21.48
CA LYS A 27 10.95 0.23 -20.58
C LYS A 27 11.81 0.20 -19.32
N THR A 28 12.83 1.05 -19.30
CA THR A 28 13.70 1.28 -18.15
C THR A 28 12.82 1.49 -16.92
N LYS A 29 13.07 0.70 -15.88
CA LYS A 29 12.35 0.80 -14.61
C LYS A 29 12.74 2.14 -14.00
N GLU A 30 11.97 3.18 -14.30
CA GLU A 30 12.19 4.52 -13.80
C GLU A 30 12.02 4.45 -12.28
N THR A 31 13.14 4.55 -11.54
CA THR A 31 13.10 4.57 -10.08
C THR A 31 12.36 5.83 -9.69
N THR A 32 11.12 5.68 -9.22
CA THR A 32 10.37 6.78 -8.64
C THR A 32 11.12 7.24 -7.39
N VAL A 33 11.79 8.38 -7.49
CA VAL A 33 12.37 9.06 -6.33
C VAL A 33 11.25 9.85 -5.67
N PHE A 34 10.89 9.46 -4.46
CA PHE A 34 9.92 10.21 -3.66
C PHE A 34 10.67 11.29 -2.87
N GLU A 35 10.23 12.53 -3.01
CA GLU A 35 10.71 13.63 -2.16
C GLU A 35 10.27 13.39 -0.72
N PRO A 36 11.18 13.42 0.27
CA PRO A 36 10.82 13.25 1.67
C PRO A 36 9.96 14.41 2.17
N VAL A 37 8.93 14.09 2.95
CA VAL A 37 8.15 15.09 3.69
C VAL A 37 8.87 15.42 5.00
N TYR A 38 9.25 16.68 5.17
CA TYR A 38 9.87 17.16 6.40
C TYR A 38 8.81 17.76 7.33
N VAL A 39 8.67 17.19 8.51
CA VAL A 39 7.79 17.69 9.58
C VAL A 39 8.66 18.12 10.76
N SER A 40 8.45 19.34 11.25
CA SER A 40 9.21 19.92 12.36
C SER A 40 8.27 20.47 13.44
N ASN A 41 8.83 20.86 14.58
CA ASN A 41 8.09 21.44 15.72
C ASN A 41 7.00 20.52 16.30
N LEU A 42 7.18 19.19 16.18
CA LEU A 42 6.31 18.22 16.84
C LEU A 42 6.59 18.27 18.35
N LEU A 43 5.54 18.51 19.13
CA LEU A 43 5.60 18.47 20.57
C LEU A 43 5.16 17.09 21.07
N PRO A 44 5.83 16.51 22.09
CA PRO A 44 5.34 15.30 22.74
C PRO A 44 3.90 15.50 23.25
N SER A 45 3.10 14.44 23.20
CA SER A 45 1.78 14.47 23.81
C SER A 45 1.91 14.58 25.34
N HIS A 46 1.00 15.32 25.97
CA HIS A 46 0.86 15.37 27.43
C HIS A 46 0.14 14.12 27.99
N ALA A 47 0.28 12.98 27.33
CA ALA A 47 -0.41 11.76 27.71
C ALA A 47 0.06 11.31 29.10
N GLN A 48 -0.89 11.07 30.00
CA GLN A 48 -0.60 10.34 31.23
C GLN A 48 -0.17 8.94 30.82
N THR A 49 1.07 8.58 31.14
CA THR A 49 1.64 7.28 30.77
C THR A 49 1.09 6.16 31.65
N ASP A 50 0.58 6.51 32.82
CA ASP A 50 -0.02 5.57 33.77
C ASP A 50 -1.29 4.96 33.17
N GLY A 51 -1.29 3.63 33.02
CA GLY A 51 -2.41 2.88 32.46
C GLY A 51 -2.41 2.75 30.93
N LEU A 52 -1.38 3.22 30.23
CA LEU A 52 -1.20 2.87 28.81
C LEU A 52 -0.88 1.38 28.68
N LEU A 53 -1.65 0.71 27.82
CA LEU A 53 -1.42 -0.69 27.46
C LEU A 53 -0.59 -0.76 26.17
N PRO A 54 0.18 -1.86 25.96
CA PRO A 54 0.89 -2.09 24.71
C PRO A 54 -0.04 -2.15 23.49
N GLY A 55 0.46 -1.66 22.36
CA GLY A 55 -0.20 -1.73 21.06
C GLY A 55 -1.07 -0.52 20.72
N LEU A 56 -1.49 -0.48 19.46
CA LEU A 56 -2.37 0.56 18.93
C LEU A 56 -3.82 0.10 18.99
N ASP A 57 -4.70 0.98 19.44
CA ASP A 57 -6.14 0.76 19.42
C ASP A 57 -6.62 0.62 17.98
N ALA A 58 -7.24 -0.51 17.67
CA ALA A 58 -7.57 -0.92 16.32
C ALA A 58 -9.07 -0.94 16.08
N PHE A 59 -9.53 -0.11 15.15
CA PHE A 59 -10.91 -0.06 14.71
C PHE A 59 -11.00 -0.47 13.24
N TYR A 60 -11.77 -1.52 12.98
CA TYR A 60 -11.88 -2.17 11.68
C TYR A 60 -13.16 -1.73 10.98
N TYR A 61 -13.04 -1.50 9.68
CA TYR A 61 -14.15 -1.28 8.76
C TYR A 61 -14.07 -2.37 7.70
N VAL A 62 -15.06 -3.25 7.65
CA VAL A 62 -15.11 -4.35 6.69
C VAL A 62 -16.08 -4.02 5.57
N GLU A 63 -15.86 -4.63 4.40
CA GLU A 63 -16.50 -4.24 3.13
C GLU A 63 -16.09 -2.85 2.63
N PHE A 64 -14.92 -2.37 3.09
CA PHE A 64 -14.27 -1.16 2.60
C PHE A 64 -13.50 -1.48 1.31
N PHE A 65 -14.09 -1.18 0.15
CA PHE A 65 -13.50 -1.42 -1.18
C PHE A 65 -13.07 -0.13 -1.90
N GLU A 66 -12.95 0.97 -1.15
CA GLU A 66 -12.50 2.24 -1.70
C GLU A 66 -11.01 2.19 -2.03
N ARG A 67 -10.62 2.86 -3.13
CA ARG A 67 -9.21 2.96 -3.54
C ARG A 67 -8.41 4.01 -2.75
N ASP A 68 -9.10 4.86 -1.99
CA ASP A 68 -8.48 5.92 -1.21
C ASP A 68 -8.75 5.73 0.29
N VAL A 69 -7.70 5.42 1.04
CA VAL A 69 -7.76 5.20 2.49
C VAL A 69 -8.24 6.45 3.26
N ARG A 70 -8.16 7.64 2.66
CA ARG A 70 -8.67 8.89 3.26
C ARG A 70 -10.19 8.92 3.37
N LEU A 71 -10.89 8.03 2.65
CA LEU A 71 -12.34 7.84 2.74
C LEU A 71 -12.77 7.00 3.95
N LEU A 72 -11.82 6.44 4.71
CA LEU A 72 -12.14 5.78 5.97
C LEU A 72 -12.89 6.73 6.91
N PRO A 73 -14.04 6.33 7.51
CA PRO A 73 -14.77 7.16 8.45
C PRO A 73 -13.88 7.63 9.60
N LYS A 74 -13.91 8.91 9.97
CA LYS A 74 -13.04 9.45 11.03
C LYS A 74 -13.50 9.10 12.45
N THR A 75 -14.74 8.64 12.59
CA THR A 75 -15.39 8.26 13.84
C THR A 75 -15.75 6.77 13.80
N GLU A 76 -16.20 6.24 14.94
CA GLU A 76 -16.70 4.86 15.03
C GLU A 76 -18.06 4.70 14.32
N SER A 77 -18.79 5.79 14.07
CA SER A 77 -19.99 5.77 13.25
C SER A 77 -19.61 5.68 11.77
N SER A 78 -20.22 4.72 11.07
CA SER A 78 -19.79 4.32 9.73
C SER A 78 -20.94 3.69 8.95
N GLN A 79 -20.95 3.93 7.64
CA GLN A 79 -21.81 3.21 6.70
C GLN A 79 -21.35 1.76 6.46
N PHE A 80 -20.06 1.48 6.69
CA PHE A 80 -19.50 0.14 6.65
C PHE A 80 -19.73 -0.58 7.98
N ARG A 81 -19.88 -1.90 7.93
CA ARG A 81 -19.83 -2.72 9.15
C ARG A 81 -18.49 -2.49 9.82
N SER A 82 -18.51 -2.17 11.10
CA SER A 82 -17.30 -1.80 11.84
C SER A 82 -17.31 -2.29 13.27
N PHE A 83 -16.11 -2.49 13.83
CA PHE A 83 -15.92 -2.98 15.18
C PHE A 83 -14.51 -2.68 15.69
N ARG A 84 -14.38 -2.61 17.02
CA ARG A 84 -13.09 -2.55 17.71
C ARG A 84 -12.51 -3.96 17.83
N GLY A 85 -11.26 -4.15 17.43
CA GLY A 85 -10.53 -5.43 17.58
C GLY A 85 -9.53 -5.39 18.74
N LYS A 86 -8.64 -6.38 18.82
CA LYS A 86 -7.55 -6.34 19.81
C LYS A 86 -6.52 -5.26 19.45
N PRO A 87 -5.78 -4.75 20.44
CA PRO A 87 -4.65 -3.87 20.18
C PRO A 87 -3.64 -4.49 19.21
N VAL A 88 -3.12 -3.68 18.28
CA VAL A 88 -2.09 -4.10 17.33
C VAL A 88 -0.72 -3.74 17.88
N GLU A 89 0.01 -4.74 18.33
CA GLU A 89 1.35 -4.57 18.94
C GLU A 89 2.47 -4.46 17.89
N GLN A 90 2.27 -5.03 16.70
CA GLN A 90 3.25 -5.00 15.61
C GLN A 90 2.61 -4.58 14.30
N LEU A 91 3.14 -3.51 13.69
CA LEU A 91 2.66 -2.98 12.40
C LEU A 91 3.15 -3.78 11.18
N ASN A 92 4.27 -4.50 11.31
CA ASN A 92 4.80 -5.34 10.24
C ASN A 92 3.91 -6.59 10.10
N HIS A 93 2.87 -6.47 9.27
CA HIS A 93 1.88 -7.50 9.01
C HIS A 93 1.89 -7.88 7.53
N GLN A 94 2.10 -9.17 7.26
CA GLN A 94 1.95 -9.75 5.94
C GLN A 94 0.81 -10.76 6.02
N PHE A 95 -0.24 -10.54 5.23
CA PHE A 95 -1.45 -11.36 5.32
C PHE A 95 -1.59 -12.34 4.15
N GLY A 96 -1.25 -11.98 2.91
CA GLY A 96 -1.35 -12.90 1.78
C GLY A 96 -2.76 -13.49 1.64
N LYS A 97 -2.95 -14.76 2.01
CA LYS A 97 -4.26 -15.42 2.08
C LYS A 97 -4.90 -15.37 3.48
N ASP A 98 -4.14 -15.07 4.51
CA ASP A 98 -4.60 -14.90 5.89
C ASP A 98 -5.32 -13.56 6.09
N LYS A 99 -5.96 -13.43 7.24
CA LYS A 99 -6.77 -12.26 7.60
C LYS A 99 -5.90 -11.03 7.83
N VAL A 100 -6.46 -9.85 7.56
CA VAL A 100 -5.82 -8.59 7.96
C VAL A 100 -6.02 -8.42 9.46
N PHE A 101 -5.01 -8.75 10.27
CA PHE A 101 -5.11 -8.82 11.73
C PHE A 101 -6.40 -9.54 12.20
N ASP A 102 -7.14 -8.95 13.14
CA ASP A 102 -8.37 -9.49 13.71
C ASP A 102 -9.63 -9.17 12.88
N SER A 103 -9.49 -8.68 11.65
CA SER A 103 -10.64 -8.25 10.82
C SER A 103 -11.61 -9.37 10.44
N GLY A 104 -11.21 -10.64 10.59
CA GLY A 104 -12.02 -11.79 10.20
C GLY A 104 -11.94 -12.13 8.71
N THR A 105 -11.37 -11.26 7.87
CA THR A 105 -11.29 -11.40 6.41
C THR A 105 -9.94 -10.90 5.88
N ASN A 106 -9.61 -11.24 4.63
CA ASN A 106 -8.40 -10.78 3.95
C ASN A 106 -8.69 -9.77 2.82
N ARG A 107 -9.95 -9.34 2.69
CA ARG A 107 -10.42 -8.47 1.60
C ARG A 107 -11.40 -7.42 2.10
N GLY A 108 -11.35 -6.25 1.47
CA GLY A 108 -12.25 -5.14 1.76
C GLY A 108 -12.10 -4.65 3.20
N VAL A 109 -10.86 -4.53 3.68
CA VAL A 109 -10.56 -4.14 5.06
C VAL A 109 -9.89 -2.78 5.05
N GLY A 110 -10.48 -1.84 5.77
CA GLY A 110 -9.80 -0.63 6.21
C GLY A 110 -9.66 -0.63 7.73
N ILE A 111 -8.55 -0.09 8.23
CA ILE A 111 -8.23 -0.08 9.66
C ILE A 111 -7.81 1.32 10.07
N ARG A 112 -8.35 1.79 11.20
CA ARG A 112 -7.78 2.93 11.93
C ARG A 112 -7.04 2.43 13.15
N LEU A 113 -5.76 2.74 13.20
CA LEU A 113 -4.89 2.50 14.34
C LEU A 113 -4.65 3.84 15.04
N LYS A 114 -4.86 3.90 16.36
CA LYS A 114 -4.64 5.10 17.18
C LYS A 114 -3.86 4.74 18.44
N GLY A 115 -2.97 5.62 18.86
CA GLY A 115 -2.19 5.41 20.07
C GLY A 115 -1.02 6.37 20.16
N TYR A 116 -0.04 6.02 20.99
CA TYR A 116 1.17 6.78 21.20
C TYR A 116 2.39 6.00 20.71
N LEU A 117 3.38 6.73 20.19
CA LEU A 117 4.71 6.21 19.91
C LEU A 117 5.67 6.75 20.96
N ASN A 118 6.50 5.87 21.51
CA ASN A 118 7.55 6.25 22.45
C ASN A 118 8.88 6.40 21.71
N PHE A 119 9.34 7.64 21.54
CA PHE A 119 10.70 7.94 21.10
C PHE A 119 11.58 8.12 22.33
N GLN A 120 12.51 7.19 22.55
CA GLN A 120 13.35 7.17 23.76
C GLN A 120 14.21 8.42 23.93
N VAL A 121 14.55 9.09 22.83
CA VAL A 121 15.39 10.29 22.81
C VAL A 121 14.77 11.29 21.83
N PRO A 122 14.72 12.59 22.13
CA PRO A 122 14.28 13.59 21.15
C PRO A 122 15.26 13.66 19.96
N GLY A 123 14.74 13.78 18.74
CA GLY A 123 15.59 13.84 17.55
C GLY A 123 14.83 13.83 16.24
N VAL A 124 15.58 13.65 15.14
CA VAL A 124 15.06 13.54 13.78
C VAL A 124 14.91 12.05 13.42
N TYR A 125 13.73 11.69 12.93
CA TYR A 125 13.40 10.32 12.55
C TYR A 125 12.93 10.28 11.10
N ALA A 126 13.43 9.30 10.34
CA ALA A 126 12.90 8.97 9.03
C ALA A 126 11.83 7.89 9.16
N MET A 127 10.72 8.03 8.44
CA MET A 127 9.62 7.07 8.43
C MET A 127 9.38 6.56 7.03
N GLN A 128 9.11 5.26 6.92
CA GLN A 128 8.79 4.61 5.66
C GLN A 128 7.76 3.52 5.93
N ALA A 129 6.82 3.34 5.01
CA ALA A 129 5.89 2.23 5.03
C ALA A 129 5.89 1.54 3.67
N LEU A 130 5.79 0.21 3.70
CA LEU A 130 5.46 -0.60 2.55
C LEU A 130 4.02 -1.04 2.74
N SER A 131 3.14 -0.62 1.83
CA SER A 131 1.70 -0.86 1.95
C SER A 131 1.11 -1.33 0.63
N ASN A 132 0.11 -2.18 0.74
CA ASN A 132 -0.80 -2.55 -0.32
C ASN A 132 -2.17 -2.79 0.34
N ASP A 133 -3.22 -2.00 0.04
CA ASP A 133 -3.34 -1.03 -1.07
C ASP A 133 -2.88 0.41 -0.73
N GLY A 134 -2.88 0.85 0.54
CA GLY A 134 -2.46 2.21 0.89
C GLY A 134 -2.48 2.50 2.38
N ILE A 135 -1.75 3.53 2.80
CA ILE A 135 -1.64 3.98 4.19
C ILE A 135 -1.56 5.50 4.24
N VAL A 136 -2.13 6.11 5.29
CA VAL A 136 -1.86 7.49 5.69
C VAL A 136 -1.53 7.46 7.17
N MET A 137 -0.41 8.07 7.55
CA MET A 137 0.05 8.16 8.92
C MET A 137 0.18 9.60 9.35
N SER A 138 -0.31 9.93 10.54
CA SER A 138 -0.07 11.23 11.17
C SER A 138 0.52 11.07 12.57
N ILE A 139 1.41 12.01 12.92
CA ILE A 139 2.01 12.15 14.26
C ILE A 139 1.72 13.56 14.75
N ALA A 140 1.15 13.66 15.95
CA ALA A 140 0.73 14.92 16.56
C ALA A 140 -0.09 15.83 15.60
N GLY A 141 -0.91 15.22 14.74
CA GLY A 141 -1.77 15.93 13.78
C GLY A 141 -1.14 16.20 12.41
N SER A 142 0.18 16.04 12.24
CA SER A 142 0.87 16.25 10.97
C SER A 142 1.00 14.94 10.19
N ILE A 143 0.69 14.94 8.89
CA ILE A 143 0.87 13.77 8.01
C ILE A 143 2.37 13.55 7.77
N VAL A 144 2.82 12.32 7.99
CA VAL A 144 4.22 11.90 7.83
C VAL A 144 4.39 10.80 6.77
N ILE A 145 3.31 10.09 6.43
CA ILE A 145 3.19 9.14 5.31
C ILE A 145 1.82 9.33 4.66
#